data_AF-A0A7C5PDP8-F1
#
_entry.id   AF-A0A7C5PDP8-F1
#
_cell.length_a   1.000
_cell.length_b   1.000
_cell.length_c   1.000
_cell.angle_alpha   90.00
_cell.angle_beta   90.00
_cell.angle_gamma   90.00
#
_symmetry.space_group_name_H-M   'P 1'
#
loop_
_entity.id
_entity.type
_entity.pdbx_description
1 polymer ?
#
loop_
_entity_poly.entity_id
_entity_poly.type
_entity_poly.pdbx_seq_one_letter_code
_entity_poly.pdbx_strand_id
1 'polypeptide(L)' 'MNVPLLDLRAQYAPLQAAIESAVVKVLREGRYVLGPEVGELETALARYLGVNHVVTCASGSDALLLALMAL' A
#
# COMPACT_ATOMS: atom_id res chain seq x y z
N MET A 1 17.98 -22.07 19.88
CA MET A 1 16.79 -21.19 19.75
C MET A 1 17.19 -20.03 18.86
N ASN A 2 16.56 -19.87 17.70
CA ASN A 2 16.86 -18.78 16.76
C ASN A 2 15.71 -17.77 16.81
N VAL A 3 15.99 -16.51 17.12
CA VAL A 3 14.98 -15.44 17.15
C VAL A 3 15.19 -14.57 15.91
N PRO A 4 14.29 -14.63 14.92
CA PRO A 4 14.44 -13.83 13.71
C PRO A 4 14.21 -12.34 14.02
N LEU A 5 14.94 -11.47 13.33
CA LEU A 5 14.76 -10.01 13.42
C LEU A 5 13.35 -9.57 12.97
N LEU A 6 12.81 -10.23 11.93
CA LEU A 6 11.50 -9.95 11.36
C LEU A 6 10.94 -11.21 10.70
N ASP A 7 9.74 -11.63 11.10
CA ASP A 7 9.03 -12.75 10.48
C ASP A 7 7.78 -12.26 9.73
N LEU A 8 7.94 -12.06 8.43
CA LEU A 8 6.84 -11.62 7.56
C LEU A 8 5.79 -12.71 7.32
N ARG A 9 6.15 -13.99 7.47
CA ARG A 9 5.19 -15.09 7.33
C ARG A 9 4.23 -15.10 8.51
N ALA A 10 4.75 -14.90 9.72
CA ALA A 10 3.93 -14.76 10.93
C ALA A 10 2.99 -13.54 10.85
N GLN A 11 3.43 -12.43 10.25
CA GLN A 11 2.57 -11.26 10.02
C GLN A 11 1.50 -11.48 8.95
N TYR A 12 1.85 -12.17 7.86
CA TYR A 12 0.91 -12.47 6.77
C TYR A 12 -0.18 -13.46 7.18
N ALA A 13 0.17 -14.50 7.96
CA ALA A 13 -0.73 -15.59 8.33
C ALA A 13 -2.13 -15.13 8.83
N PRO A 14 -2.27 -14.20 9.79
CA PRO A 14 -3.59 -13.73 10.23
C PRO A 14 -4.34 -12.88 9.19
N LEU A 15 -3.66 -12.32 8.20
CA LEU A 15 -4.22 -11.43 7.17
C LEU A 15 -4.48 -12.13 5.83
N GLN A 16 -4.00 -13.38 5.70
CA GLN A 16 -3.93 -14.13 4.45
C GLN A 16 -5.25 -14.08 3.66
N ALA A 17 -6.36 -14.47 4.27
CA ALA A 17 -7.65 -14.55 3.59
C ALA A 17 -8.11 -13.19 3.02
N ALA A 18 -7.88 -12.10 3.76
CA ALA A 18 -8.25 -10.76 3.33
C ALA A 18 -7.36 -10.27 2.18
N ILE A 19 -6.05 -10.48 2.29
CA ILE A 19 -5.08 -10.09 1.26
C ILE A 19 -5.34 -10.86 -0.04
N GLU A 20 -5.49 -12.20 0.03
CA GLU A 20 -5.74 -13.02 -1.15
C GLU A 20 -7.05 -12.65 -1.84
N SER A 21 -8.11 -12.37 -1.08
CA SER A 21 -9.38 -11.88 -1.62
C SER A 21 -9.21 -10.56 -2.39
N ALA A 22 -8.50 -9.60 -1.81
CA ALA A 22 -8.24 -8.31 -2.45
C ALA A 22 -7.39 -8.45 -3.72
N VAL A 23 -6.34 -9.28 -3.68
CA VAL A 23 -5.48 -9.56 -4.85
C VAL A 23 -6.28 -10.23 -5.97
N VAL A 24 -7.06 -11.26 -5.66
CA VAL A 24 -7.88 -11.97 -6.65
C VAL A 24 -8.93 -11.04 -7.28
N LYS A 25 -9.52 -10.12 -6.51
CA LYS A 25 -10.43 -9.09 -7.03
C LYS A 25 -9.72 -8.26 -8.11
N VAL A 26 -8.55 -7.69 -7.82
CA VAL A 26 -7.78 -6.88 -8.79
C VAL A 26 -7.42 -7.71 -10.04
N LEU A 27 -6.99 -8.96 -9.86
CA LEU A 27 -6.69 -9.86 -10.98
C LEU A 27 -7.89 -10.11 -11.89
N ARG A 28 -9.10 -10.24 -11.32
CA ARG A 28 -10.34 -10.44 -12.09
C ARG A 28 -10.79 -9.16 -12.80
N GLU A 29 -10.51 -7.99 -12.24
CA GLU A 29 -10.87 -6.71 -12.84
C GLU A 29 -9.93 -6.28 -13.98
N GLY A 30 -8.68 -6.77 -13.98
CA GLY A 30 -7.71 -6.48 -15.03
C GLY A 30 -7.15 -5.04 -15.03
N ARG A 31 -7.49 -4.23 -14.01
CA ARG A 31 -7.02 -2.85 -13.85
C ARG A 31 -5.84 -2.80 -12.89
N TYR A 32 -4.63 -2.94 -13.42
CA TYR A 32 -3.42 -3.11 -12.61
C TYR A 32 -2.70 -1.81 -12.23
N VAL A 33 -2.89 -0.74 -13.01
CA VAL A 33 -2.19 0.54 -12.84
C VAL A 33 -3.24 1.64 -12.72
N LEU A 34 -3.10 2.47 -11.68
CA LEU A 34 -4.05 3.55 -11.35
C LEU A 34 -5.50 3.05 -11.25
N GLY A 35 -5.69 1.86 -10.67
CA GLY A 35 -7.00 1.30 -10.34
C GLY A 35 -7.67 2.00 -9.14
N PRO A 36 -8.95 1.71 -8.86
CA PRO A 36 -9.69 2.34 -7.77
C PRO A 36 -9.05 2.13 -6.39
N GLU A 37 -8.37 0.99 -6.19
CA GLU A 37 -7.65 0.65 -4.96
C GLU A 37 -6.59 1.70 -4.58
N VAL A 38 -6.01 2.40 -5.56
CA VAL A 38 -5.05 3.49 -5.32
C VAL A 38 -5.73 4.68 -4.65
N GLY A 39 -6.86 5.14 -5.19
CA GLY A 39 -7.61 6.27 -4.63
C GLY A 39 -8.26 5.94 -3.28
N GLU A 40 -8.70 4.69 -3.09
CA GLU A 40 -9.18 4.19 -1.80
C GLU A 40 -8.06 4.24 -0.74
N LEU A 41 -6.85 3.78 -1.10
CA LEU A 41 -5.68 3.86 -0.23
C LEU A 41 -5.31 5.30 0.10
N GLU A 42 -5.25 6.19 -0.88
CA GLU A 42 -4.94 7.61 -0.67
C GLU A 42 -5.96 8.27 0.27
N THR A 43 -7.25 7.98 0.10
CA THR A 43 -8.32 8.48 0.98
C THR A 43 -8.17 7.94 2.40
N ALA A 44 -7.88 6.65 2.55
CA ALA A 44 -7.69 6.03 3.86
C ALA A 44 -6.46 6.59 4.58
N LEU A 45 -5.35 6.80 3.85
CA LEU A 45 -4.12 7.38 4.38
C LEU A 45 -4.31 8.86 4.75
N ALA A 46 -4.99 9.65 3.91
CA ALA A 46 -5.28 11.05 4.22
C ALA A 46 -6.04 11.19 5.54
N ARG A 47 -7.06 10.32 5.74
CA ARG A 47 -7.80 10.24 7.00
C ARG A 47 -6.92 9.79 8.17
N TYR A 48 -6.11 8.76 7.97
CA TYR A 48 -5.23 8.23 9.02
C TYR A 48 -4.19 9.26 9.49
N LEU A 49 -3.62 10.01 8.56
CA LEU A 49 -2.59 11.03 8.81
C LEU A 49 -3.17 12.40 9.22
N GLY A 50 -4.46 12.64 9.01
CA GLY A 50 -5.09 13.93 9.30
C GLY A 50 -4.69 15.04 8.33
N VAL A 51 -4.45 14.71 7.06
CA VAL A 51 -4.02 15.66 6.01
C VAL A 51 -5.05 15.75 4.88
N ASN A 52 -5.01 16.84 4.11
CA ASN A 52 -5.96 17.06 3.01
C ASN A 52 -5.68 16.17 1.79
N HIS A 53 -4.41 15.85 1.52
CA HIS A 53 -3.99 15.17 0.31
C HIS A 53 -2.92 14.12 0.61
N VAL A 54 -3.02 12.98 -0.07
CA VAL A 54 -1.99 11.94 -0.14
C VAL A 54 -1.86 11.56 -1.62
N VAL A 55 -0.62 11.41 -2.07
CA VAL A 55 -0.29 10.87 -3.39
C VAL A 55 0.61 9.66 -3.18
N THR A 56 0.18 8.51 -3.66
CA THR A 56 0.97 7.28 -3.62
C THR A 56 1.99 7.23 -4.75
N CYS A 57 3.11 6.56 -4.51
CA CYS A 57 4.17 6.39 -5.50
C CYS A 57 4.87 5.03 -5.28
N ALA A 58 5.83 4.70 -6.14
CA ALA A 58 6.42 3.36 -6.18
C ALA A 58 7.30 3.04 -4.96
N SER A 59 7.94 4.03 -4.35
CA SER A 59 8.86 3.81 -3.22
C SER A 59 9.01 5.03 -2.31
N GLY A 60 9.59 4.85 -1.12
CA GLY A 60 9.90 5.95 -0.21
C GLY A 60 10.94 6.94 -0.77
N SER A 61 11.89 6.47 -1.58
CA SER A 61 12.85 7.34 -2.25
C SER A 61 12.18 8.21 -3.32
N ASP A 62 11.23 7.64 -4.09
CA ASP A 62 10.45 8.41 -5.05
C ASP A 62 9.58 9.45 -4.35
N ALA A 63 8.99 9.12 -3.20
CA ALA A 63 8.18 10.07 -2.43
C ALA A 63 8.99 11.33 -2.07
N LEU A 64 10.23 11.15 -1.60
CA LEU A 64 11.11 12.27 -1.28
C LEU A 64 11.53 13.03 -2.54
N LEU A 65 11.90 12.32 -3.61
CA LEU A 65 12.34 12.94 -4.86
C LEU A 65 11.21 13.77 -5.50
N LEU A 66 10.00 13.21 -5.59
CA LEU A 66 8.82 13.88 -6.14
C LEU A 66 8.49 15.16 -5.36
N ALA A 67 8.53 15.09 -4.03
CA ALA A 67 8.31 16.26 -3.18
C ALA A 67 9.35 17.35 -3.46
N LEU A 68 10.64 16.99 -3.55
CA LEU A 68 11.72 17.94 -3.83
C LEU A 68 11.68 18.51 -5.26
N MET A 69 11.24 17.73 -6.25
CA MET A 69 11.09 18.19 -7.64
C MET A 69 9.92 19.16 -7.82
N ALA A 70 8.92 19.11 -6.94
CA ALA A 70 7.71 19.93 -7.02
C ALA A 70 7.80 21.26 -6.24
N LEU A 71 8.84 21.45 -5.43
CA LEU A 71 9.15 22.68 -4.70
C LEU A 71 9.93 23.66 -5.56
#